data_AF-A0A3E3JXY7-F1
#
_entry.id   AF-A0A3E3JXY7-F1
#
_cell.length_a   1.000
_cell.length_b   1.000
_cell.length_c   1.000
_cell.angle_alpha   90.00
_cell.angle_beta   90.00
_cell.angle_gamma   90.00
#
_symmetry.space_group_name_H-M   'P 1'
#
loop_
_entity.id
_entity.type
_entity.pdbx_description
1 polymer ?
#
loop_
_entity_poly.entity_id
_entity_poly.type
_entity_poly.pdbx_seq_one_letter_code
_entity_poly.pdbx_strand_id
1 'polypeptide(L)' 'MTVIKPLTPNLRKEIIDGINAQRRELDTCQNTAYVSIQKISLETLEKLIRGLPDGYPIPLERRRN' A
#
# COMPACT_ATOMS: atom_id res chain seq x y z
N MET A 1 -13.28 -13.45 -4.20
CA MET A 1 -12.60 -14.43 -5.07
C MET A 1 -11.23 -13.85 -5.28
N THR A 2 -10.23 -14.48 -4.68
CA THR A 2 -8.85 -14.03 -4.76
C THR A 2 -8.33 -14.29 -6.18
N VAL A 3 -7.79 -13.25 -6.81
CA VAL A 3 -7.12 -13.33 -8.10
C VAL A 3 -5.66 -12.98 -7.87
N ILE A 4 -4.74 -13.85 -8.28
CA ILE A 4 -3.32 -13.56 -8.22
C ILE A 4 -2.93 -12.79 -9.48
N LYS A 5 -2.33 -11.61 -9.30
CA LYS A 5 -1.77 -10.82 -10.40
C LYS A 5 -0.28 -10.57 -10.18
N PRO A 6 0.53 -10.52 -11.25
CA PRO A 6 1.94 -10.15 -11.12
C PRO A 6 2.08 -8.68 -10.70
N LEU A 7 3.05 -8.40 -9.84
CA LEU A 7 3.49 -7.04 -9.52
C LEU A 7 4.20 -6.44 -10.73
N THR A 8 3.44 -5.75 -11.58
CA THR A 8 3.99 -4.99 -12.69
C THR A 8 4.48 -3.62 -12.20
N PRO A 9 5.35 -2.92 -12.95
CA PRO A 9 5.76 -1.55 -12.62
C PRO A 9 4.57 -0.60 -12.44
N ASN A 10 3.51 -0.75 -13.26
CA ASN A 10 2.29 0.04 -13.15
C ASN A 10 1.51 -0.28 -11.87
N LEU A 11 1.29 -1.57 -11.58
CA LEU A 11 0.59 -1.99 -10.35
C LEU A 11 1.36 -1.56 -9.10
N ARG A 12 2.70 -1.66 -9.12
CA ARG A 12 3.57 -1.18 -8.04
C ARG A 12 3.38 0.32 -7.82
N LYS A 13 3.37 1.11 -8.89
CA LYS A 13 3.14 2.55 -8.83
C LYS A 13 1.75 2.86 -8.24
N GLU A 14 0.70 2.20 -8.71
CA GLU A 14 -0.66 2.36 -8.18
C GLU A 14 -0.75 2.09 -6.67
N ILE A 15 -0.11 1.00 -6.20
CA ILE A 15 -0.06 0.67 -4.77
C ILE A 15 0.67 1.76 -3.98
N ILE A 16 1.83 2.20 -4.45
CA ILE A 16 2.64 3.25 -3.79
C ILE A 16 1.87 4.58 -3.75
N ASP A 17 1.19 4.95 -4.85
CA ASP A 17 0.39 6.17 -4.91
C ASP A 17 -0.79 6.13 -3.92
N GLY A 18 -1.43 4.95 -3.76
CA GLY A 18 -2.45 4.71 -2.74
C GLY A 18 -1.91 4.86 -1.30
N ILE A 19 -0.73 4.29 -1.01
CA ILE A 19 -0.05 4.46 0.28
C ILE A 19 0.24 5.94 0.56
N ASN A 20 0.75 6.67 -0.43
CA ASN A 20 1.03 8.09 -0.30
C ASN A 20 -0.23 8.94 -0.09
N ALA A 21 -1.35 8.58 -0.71
CA ALA A 21 -2.64 9.21 -0.46
C ALA A 21 -3.09 9.03 1.01
N GLN A 22 -3.00 7.80 1.54
CA GLN A 22 -3.32 7.52 2.95
C GLN A 22 -2.39 8.26 3.92
N ARG A 23 -1.08 8.32 3.64
CA ARG A 23 -0.13 9.09 4.46
C ARG A 23 -0.51 10.58 4.53
N ARG A 24 -0.84 11.19 3.38
CA ARG A 24 -1.30 12.58 3.31
C ARG A 24 -2.59 12.81 4.09
N GLU A 25 -3.53 11.86 4.05
CA GLU A 25 -4.73 11.93 4.87
C GLU A 25 -4.38 11.93 6.37
N LEU A 26 -3.49 11.04 6.81
CA LEU A 26 -3.03 10.97 8.20
C LEU A 26 -2.22 12.19 8.66
N ASP A 27 -1.63 12.96 7.75
CA ASP A 27 -0.99 14.24 8.07
C ASP A 27 -2.01 15.32 8.46
N THR A 28 -3.28 15.16 8.08
CA THR A 28 -4.38 16.06 8.49
C THR A 28 -5.00 15.68 9.83
N CYS A 29 -4.74 14.48 10.33
CA CYS A 29 -5.28 13.99 11.59
C CYS A 29 -4.49 14.49 12.80
N GLN A 30 -5.13 14.54 13.98
CA GLN A 30 -4.43 14.77 15.25
C GLN A 30 -3.37 13.69 15.47
N ASN A 31 -2.18 14.10 15.92
CA ASN A 31 -1.07 13.19 16.15
C ASN A 31 -1.27 12.35 17.42
N THR A 32 -2.03 11.26 17.28
CA THR A 32 -2.23 10.24 18.33
C THR A 32 -1.30 9.06 18.11
N ALA A 33 -1.17 8.19 19.12
CA ALA A 33 -0.40 6.96 19.00
C ALA A 33 -0.87 6.08 17.83
N TYR A 34 -2.18 6.01 17.58
CA TYR A 34 -2.76 5.27 16.46
C TYR A 34 -2.32 5.82 15.10
N VAL A 35 -2.40 7.15 14.92
CA VAL A 35 -1.98 7.83 13.69
C VAL A 35 -0.47 7.63 13.45
N SER A 36 0.34 7.73 14.51
CA SER A 36 1.78 7.49 14.45
C SER A 36 2.11 6.07 13.99
N ILE A 37 1.48 5.05 14.60
CA ILE A 37 1.68 3.64 14.22
C ILE A 37 1.26 3.42 12.77
N GLN A 38 0.13 3.98 12.34
CA GLN A 38 -0.36 3.81 10.98
C GLN A 38 0.60 4.41 9.94
N LYS A 39 1.20 5.58 10.21
CA LYS A 39 2.24 6.16 9.36
C LYS A 39 3.47 5.25 9.23
N ILE A 40 3.94 4.68 10.34
CA ILE A 40 5.07 3.74 10.34
C ILE A 40 4.74 2.46 9.56
N SER A 41 3.53 1.93 9.73
CA SER A 41 3.06 0.75 8.99
C SER A 41 3.01 1.01 7.48
N LEU A 42 2.53 2.19 7.06
CA LEU A 42 2.50 2.59 5.66
C LEU A 42 3.90 2.77 5.06
N GLU A 43 4.83 3.38 5.80
CA GLU A 43 6.23 3.49 5.36
C GLU A 43 6.90 2.11 5.20
N THR A 44 6.64 1.21 6.14
CA THR A 44 7.15 -0.17 6.10
C THR A 44 6.58 -0.94 4.90
N LEU A 45 5.28 -0.79 4.65
CA LEU A 45 4.62 -1.40 3.49
C LEU A 45 5.19 -0.86 2.17
N GLU A 46 5.43 0.45 2.07
CA GLU A 46 6.03 1.06 0.88
C GLU A 46 7.41 0.45 0.59
N LYS A 47 8.27 0.34 1.62
CA LYS A 47 9.60 -0.27 1.48
C LYS A 47 9.51 -1.73 1.02
N LEU A 48 8.58 -2.50 1.60
CA LEU A 48 8.34 -3.88 1.20
C LEU A 48 7.93 -3.97 -0.28
N ILE A 49 6.92 -3.21 -0.70
CA ILE A 49 6.42 -3.22 -2.07
C ILE A 49 7.51 -2.78 -3.07
N ARG A 50 8.37 -1.82 -2.71
CA ARG A 50 9.52 -1.42 -3.56
C ARG A 50 10.59 -2.51 -3.67
N GLY A 51 10.81 -3.29 -2.60
CA GLY A 51 11.82 -4.35 -2.57
C GLY A 51 11.43 -5.64 -3.30
N LEU A 52 10.14 -5.83 -3.61
CA LEU A 52 9.68 -7.03 -4.33
C LEU A 52 10.14 -7.02 -5.80
N PRO A 53 10.49 -8.16 -6.39
CA PRO A 53 10.84 -8.25 -7.81
C PRO A 53 9.63 -7.99 -8.70
N ASP A 54 9.87 -7.54 -9.93
CA ASP A 54 8.82 -7.48 -10.95
C ASP A 54 8.26 -8.90 -11.22
N GLY A 55 6.95 -9.00 -11.39
CA GLY A 55 6.27 -10.28 -11.55
C GLY A 55 5.91 -11.00 -10.24
N TYR A 56 6.28 -10.46 -9.08
CA TYR A 56 5.92 -11.06 -7.79
C TYR A 56 4.41 -11.29 -7.66
N PRO A 57 3.93 -12.47 -7.23
CA PRO A 57 2.51 -12.77 -7.17
C PRO A 57 1.81 -11.99 -6.04
N ILE A 58 0.90 -11.10 -6.40
CA ILE A 58 0.08 -10.31 -5.47
C ILE A 58 -1.34 -10.87 -5.44
N PRO A 59 -1.84 -11.33 -4.28
CA PRO A 59 -3.24 -11.69 -4.13
C PRO A 59 -4.09 -10.42 -4.10
N LEU A 60 -5.05 -10.33 -5.01
CA LEU A 60 -6.00 -9.23 -5.08
C LEU A 60 -7.41 -9.75 -4.87
N GLU A 61 -8.17 -9.07 -4.02
CA GLU A 61 -9.60 -9.31 -3.90
C GLU A 61 -10.37 -8.38 -4.84
N ARG A 62 -11.35 -8.95 -5.53
CA ARG A 62 -12.34 -8.13 -6.25
C ARG A 62 -13.20 -7.42 -5.22
N ARG A 63 -13.25 -6.08 -5.28
CA ARG A 63 -14.19 -5.29 -4.48
C ARG A 63 -15.62 -5.76 -4.79
N ARG A 64 -16.31 -6.25 -3.78
CA ARG A 64 -17.73 -6.61 -3.86
C ARG A 64 -18.49 -5.29 -3.64
N ASN A 65 -19.10 -4.78 -4.70
CA ASN A 65 -20.04 -3.66 -4.61
C ASN A 65 -21.41 -4.17 -4.14
#